data_AF-A0AAU2EUX2-F1
#
_entry.id   AF-A0AAU2EUX2-F1
#
_cell.length_a   1.000
_cell.length_b   1.000
_cell.length_c   1.000
_cell.angle_alpha   90.00
_cell.angle_beta   90.00
_cell.angle_gamma   90.00
#
_symmetry.space_group_name_H-M   'P 1'
#
loop_
_entity.id
_entity.type
_entity.pdbx_description
1 polymer ?
#
loop_
_entity_poly.entity_id
_entity_poly.type
_entity_poly.pdbx_seq_one_letter_code
_entity_poly.pdbx_strand_id
1 'polypeptide(L)'
;MYRIRPVANGTSTDHPVPGLPFINDGRLPLDNPDAIERTGRNQGEGLWGRADRTPDGGWVAFTTEPKNPSFAWAVFHHPPYGRTVLLIRDRDQSDLHHDWLHGREGFLHRHGGYWWNGERWHRPGQVWDWAFERNDARPVEDPTTITAADLLDSTSSPGTASVLKIASFTASDHPVPNWKNHLTLWAHLRASRPGVLPLDACIVDLHAPELDSLIDKAGLAKIAAISTDDLPDPKYSSGRNELPEPQDETGGDLRWSVPVAQDWAENYRRKNGPEALLSSTTVYDTAQPAGLVADHNRLRRVFHETLTEQRHSGGKRRAPYMKGDLAQSAADDLAWDAAAALMYGSNQGLVPHGPVRDVLVEAVLGRLAEDVERNSSEGETLEDITLSDLSAGSVKLLTWYLQHRPGDSANLLGAICLKARVRLGLAPAQVGSLLRRSFHLDSGLDDQTIDALLDMALPPSASGYRKR
;
A
#
# COMPACT_ATOMS: atom_id res chain seq x y z
N MET A 1 0.58 10.76 0.03
CA MET A 1 1.90 11.03 -0.53
C MET A 1 1.66 11.98 -1.67
N TYR A 2 2.15 13.21 -1.58
CA TYR A 2 1.98 14.16 -2.68
C TYR A 2 2.61 13.55 -3.94
N ARG A 3 1.88 13.55 -5.06
CA ARG A 3 2.35 13.02 -6.35
C ARG A 3 3.59 13.78 -6.78
N ILE A 4 4.77 13.18 -6.60
CA ILE A 4 6.02 13.82 -6.99
C ILE A 4 6.13 13.74 -8.50
N ARG A 5 5.87 14.87 -9.17
CA ARG A 5 5.91 14.95 -10.63
C ARG A 5 7.15 15.69 -11.09
N PRO A 6 8.00 15.06 -11.92
CA PRO A 6 9.07 15.79 -12.59
C PRO A 6 8.46 16.88 -13.47
N VAL A 7 9.15 18.01 -13.54
CA VAL A 7 8.75 19.18 -14.33
C VAL A 7 9.62 19.37 -15.57
N ALA A 8 10.78 18.71 -15.63
CA ALA A 8 11.66 18.68 -16.79
C ALA A 8 12.61 17.47 -16.77
N ASN A 9 13.08 17.10 -17.96
CA ASN A 9 14.20 16.18 -18.17
C ASN A 9 15.53 16.93 -18.09
N GLY A 10 16.53 16.36 -17.42
CA GLY A 10 17.92 16.75 -17.64
C GLY A 10 18.40 16.29 -19.02
N THR A 11 19.25 17.06 -19.70
CA THR A 11 19.81 16.62 -20.99
C THR A 11 20.71 15.38 -20.89
N SER A 12 21.12 15.00 -19.69
CA SER A 12 21.92 13.82 -19.40
C SER A 12 21.12 12.61 -18.91
N THR A 13 19.79 12.70 -18.84
CA THR A 13 18.96 11.52 -18.57
C THR A 13 19.08 10.51 -19.71
N ASP A 14 19.18 9.22 -19.39
CA ASP A 14 19.10 8.12 -20.34
C ASP A 14 17.66 7.70 -20.62
N HIS A 15 16.73 8.05 -19.73
CA HIS A 15 15.32 7.68 -19.82
C HIS A 15 14.40 8.90 -19.78
N PRO A 16 14.24 9.64 -20.90
CA PRO A 16 13.41 10.83 -20.93
C PRO A 16 11.95 10.54 -20.59
N VAL A 17 11.34 11.42 -19.79
CA VAL A 17 9.91 11.42 -19.51
C VAL A 17 9.18 12.16 -20.64
N PRO A 18 8.16 11.55 -21.27
CA PRO A 18 7.44 12.13 -22.40
C PRO A 18 6.72 13.42 -22.01
N GLY A 19 6.62 14.35 -22.96
CA GLY A 19 5.91 15.62 -22.79
C GLY A 19 6.65 16.67 -21.95
N LEU A 20 7.70 16.32 -21.21
CA LEU A 20 8.48 17.27 -20.41
C LEU A 20 9.60 17.95 -21.23
N PRO A 21 9.89 19.24 -20.96
CA PRO A 21 11.00 19.95 -21.61
C PRO A 21 12.36 19.38 -21.19
N PHE A 22 13.40 19.64 -21.98
CA PHE A 22 14.78 19.36 -21.60
C PHE A 22 15.47 20.61 -21.06
N ILE A 23 16.13 20.49 -19.92
CA ILE A 23 16.93 21.54 -19.29
C ILE A 23 18.40 21.11 -19.26
N ASN A 24 19.29 22.06 -19.56
CA ASN A 24 20.72 21.81 -19.50
C ASN A 24 21.18 21.53 -18.06
N ASP A 25 21.64 20.30 -17.83
CA ASP A 25 22.14 19.81 -16.55
C ASP A 25 23.68 19.71 -16.50
N GLY A 26 24.39 20.17 -17.53
CA GLY A 26 25.84 19.99 -17.67
C GLY A 26 26.72 20.65 -16.59
N ARG A 27 26.12 21.38 -15.64
CA ARG A 27 26.80 21.88 -14.44
C ARG A 27 26.87 20.85 -13.31
N LEU A 28 26.05 19.80 -13.38
CA LEU A 28 26.00 18.76 -12.36
C LEU A 28 27.17 17.79 -12.56
N PRO A 29 27.91 17.45 -11.49
CA PRO A 29 28.96 16.44 -11.53
C PRO A 29 28.33 15.05 -11.50
N LEU A 30 27.70 14.63 -12.60
CA LEU A 30 26.83 13.45 -12.65
C LEU A 30 27.54 12.10 -12.42
N ASP A 31 28.86 12.06 -12.39
CA ASP A 31 29.63 10.85 -12.10
C ASP A 31 30.10 10.79 -10.63
N ASN A 32 29.72 11.79 -9.81
CA ASN A 32 30.08 11.87 -8.41
C ASN A 32 28.87 12.32 -7.54
N PRO A 33 28.14 11.36 -6.91
CA PRO A 33 26.98 11.68 -6.06
C PRO A 33 27.29 12.70 -4.96
N ASP A 34 28.44 12.56 -4.29
CA ASP A 34 28.83 13.46 -3.20
C ASP A 34 29.07 14.88 -3.69
N ALA A 35 29.49 15.05 -4.95
CA ALA A 35 29.66 16.36 -5.56
C ALA A 35 28.31 16.99 -5.96
N ILE A 36 27.31 16.17 -6.30
CA ILE A 36 25.93 16.63 -6.50
C ILE A 36 25.38 17.15 -5.17
N GLU A 37 25.47 16.36 -4.09
CA GLU A 37 25.04 16.78 -2.75
C GLU A 37 25.68 18.12 -2.34
N ARG A 38 27.00 18.25 -2.52
CA ARG A 38 27.75 19.48 -2.19
C ARG A 38 27.33 20.72 -3.00
N THR A 39 26.62 20.56 -4.12
CA THR A 39 26.14 21.69 -4.94
C THR A 39 25.08 22.52 -4.21
N GLY A 40 24.26 21.88 -3.38
CA GLY A 40 23.19 22.55 -2.62
C GLY A 40 23.45 22.52 -1.12
N ARG A 41 23.96 21.41 -0.58
CA ARG A 41 24.14 21.25 0.86
C ARG A 41 25.13 22.27 1.43
N ASN A 42 24.67 23.03 2.43
CA ASN A 42 25.45 24.04 3.15
C ASN A 42 26.04 25.15 2.24
N GLN A 43 25.46 25.37 1.05
CA GLN A 43 25.93 26.42 0.12
C GLN A 43 25.15 27.75 0.26
N GLY A 44 24.13 27.79 1.12
CA GLY A 44 23.30 28.96 1.36
C GLY A 44 22.05 28.63 2.15
N GLU A 45 21.31 29.65 2.58
CA GLU A 45 20.03 29.47 3.26
C GLU A 45 19.01 28.82 2.30
N GLY A 46 18.31 27.78 2.78
CA GLY A 46 17.30 27.07 2.00
C GLY A 46 17.85 26.11 0.94
N LEU A 47 19.17 25.95 0.81
CA LEU A 47 19.78 25.01 -0.13
C LEU A 47 20.10 23.69 0.56
N TRP A 48 19.61 22.60 -0.03
CA TRP A 48 19.79 21.24 0.48
C TRP A 48 20.42 20.34 -0.58
N GLY A 49 20.94 19.22 -0.11
CA GLY A 49 21.43 18.15 -0.95
C GLY A 49 21.70 16.92 -0.11
N ARG A 50 21.61 15.77 -0.75
CA ARG A 50 21.87 14.46 -0.15
C ARG A 50 22.23 13.47 -1.23
N ALA A 51 23.12 12.54 -0.91
CA ALA A 51 23.36 11.35 -1.72
C ALA A 51 23.47 10.10 -0.85
N ASP A 52 22.92 9.00 -1.34
CA ASP A 52 22.97 7.69 -0.69
C ASP A 52 23.25 6.60 -1.73
N ARG A 53 23.89 5.51 -1.28
CA ARG A 53 24.13 4.31 -2.08
C ARG A 53 22.91 3.41 -2.03
N THR A 54 22.56 2.83 -3.17
CA THR A 54 21.49 1.82 -3.26
C THR A 54 22.07 0.40 -3.09
N PRO A 55 21.30 -0.58 -2.59
CA PRO A 55 21.79 -1.94 -2.34
C PRO A 55 22.33 -2.70 -3.56
N ASP A 56 21.87 -2.33 -4.76
CA ASP A 56 22.25 -2.88 -6.07
C ASP A 56 23.58 -2.30 -6.62
N GLY A 57 24.27 -1.48 -5.84
CA GLY A 57 25.52 -0.83 -6.24
C GLY A 57 25.34 0.48 -6.99
N GLY A 58 24.09 0.92 -7.20
CA GLY A 58 23.77 2.25 -7.70
C GLY A 58 23.90 3.36 -6.66
N TRP A 59 23.32 4.51 -6.98
CA TRP A 59 23.20 5.63 -6.05
C TRP A 59 22.08 6.59 -6.45
N VAL A 60 21.55 7.28 -5.45
CA VAL A 60 20.57 8.34 -5.59
C VAL A 60 21.15 9.62 -5.02
N ALA A 61 20.84 10.77 -5.63
CA ALA A 61 21.25 12.06 -5.13
C ALA A 61 20.22 13.14 -5.49
N PHE A 62 20.13 14.16 -4.65
CA PHE A 62 19.45 15.41 -5.02
C PHE A 62 20.23 16.63 -4.57
N THR A 63 19.94 17.76 -5.22
CA THR A 63 20.43 19.09 -4.83
C THR A 63 19.44 20.17 -5.23
N THR A 64 19.16 21.11 -4.32
CA THR A 64 18.45 22.35 -4.65
C THR A 64 19.23 23.12 -5.72
N GLU A 65 18.54 23.71 -6.69
CA GLU A 65 19.15 24.53 -7.75
C GLU A 65 19.44 25.96 -7.25
N PRO A 66 20.71 26.39 -7.16
CA PRO A 66 21.03 27.71 -6.63
C PRO A 66 20.52 28.87 -7.49
N LYS A 67 20.39 28.68 -8.81
CA LYS A 67 19.90 29.75 -9.72
C LYS A 67 18.38 29.87 -9.75
N ASN A 68 17.68 28.89 -9.20
CA ASN A 68 16.22 28.84 -9.13
C ASN A 68 15.80 27.89 -7.99
N PRO A 69 15.84 28.36 -6.73
CA PRO A 69 15.63 27.51 -5.55
C PRO A 69 14.21 26.93 -5.41
N SER A 70 13.28 27.28 -6.31
CA SER A 70 11.98 26.62 -6.40
C SER A 70 12.07 25.18 -6.91
N PHE A 71 13.22 24.77 -7.44
CA PHE A 71 13.45 23.46 -8.02
C PHE A 71 14.68 22.76 -7.44
N ALA A 72 14.66 21.44 -7.51
CA ALA A 72 15.79 20.58 -7.19
C ALA A 72 16.07 19.61 -8.35
N TRP A 73 17.34 19.27 -8.51
CA TRP A 73 17.76 18.19 -9.39
C TRP A 73 17.71 16.88 -8.60
N ALA A 74 17.07 15.87 -9.18
CA ALA A 74 17.04 14.51 -8.67
C ALA A 74 17.75 13.59 -9.67
N VAL A 75 18.70 12.80 -9.17
CA VAL A 75 19.52 11.89 -9.96
C VAL A 75 19.47 10.49 -9.39
N PHE A 76 19.13 9.52 -10.22
CA PHE A 76 19.24 8.10 -9.89
C PHE A 76 20.14 7.43 -10.92
N HIS A 77 21.23 6.83 -10.48
CA HIS A 77 22.10 5.99 -11.28
C HIS A 77 21.94 4.52 -10.90
N HIS A 78 21.54 3.70 -11.88
CA HIS A 78 21.44 2.25 -11.76
C HIS A 78 22.51 1.56 -12.62
N PRO A 79 23.37 0.67 -12.09
CA PRO A 79 24.57 0.22 -12.82
C PRO A 79 24.33 -0.40 -14.20
N PRO A 80 23.39 -1.35 -14.40
CA PRO A 80 23.10 -1.89 -15.73
C PRO A 80 22.16 -1.03 -16.59
N TYR A 81 21.43 -0.08 -16.01
CA TYR A 81 20.34 0.62 -16.72
C TYR A 81 20.57 2.13 -16.89
N GLY A 82 21.74 2.64 -16.49
CA GLY A 82 22.11 4.03 -16.73
C GLY A 82 21.51 4.99 -15.72
N ARG A 83 21.33 6.25 -16.14
CA ARG A 83 20.96 7.34 -15.23
C ARG A 83 19.64 8.01 -15.58
N THR A 84 18.85 8.32 -14.56
CA THR A 84 17.69 9.20 -14.63
C THR A 84 18.08 10.54 -14.03
N VAL A 85 17.92 11.63 -14.80
CA VAL A 85 18.17 13.00 -14.34
C VAL A 85 16.91 13.82 -14.56
N LEU A 86 16.28 14.24 -13.47
CA LEU A 86 15.00 14.95 -13.48
C LEU A 86 15.09 16.26 -12.70
N LEU A 87 14.36 17.26 -13.16
CA LEU A 87 14.07 18.45 -12.37
C LEU A 87 12.70 18.27 -11.71
N ILE A 88 12.63 18.51 -10.40
CA ILE A 88 11.41 18.44 -9.58
C ILE A 88 11.24 19.75 -8.80
N ARG A 89 10.07 19.95 -8.17
CA ARG A 89 9.92 21.08 -7.23
C ARG A 89 10.76 20.79 -5.98
N ASP A 90 11.40 21.82 -5.43
CA ASP A 90 12.32 21.65 -4.29
C ASP A 90 11.63 21.03 -3.07
N ARG A 91 10.36 21.37 -2.83
CA ARG A 91 9.55 20.78 -1.75
C ARG A 91 9.37 19.26 -1.84
N ASP A 92 9.53 18.67 -3.02
CA ASP A 92 9.30 17.24 -3.26
C ASP A 92 10.63 16.42 -3.15
N GLN A 93 11.77 17.06 -2.90
CA GLN A 93 13.10 16.43 -3.01
C GLN A 93 13.34 15.31 -1.99
N SER A 94 12.93 15.51 -0.74
CA SER A 94 13.14 14.54 0.34
C SER A 94 12.30 13.29 0.16
N ASP A 95 11.05 13.45 -0.28
CA ASP A 95 10.12 12.36 -0.48
C ASP A 95 10.59 11.48 -1.67
N LEU A 96 10.97 12.08 -2.81
CA LEU A 96 11.43 11.32 -3.98
C LEU A 96 12.71 10.55 -3.67
N HIS A 97 13.62 11.18 -2.93
CA HIS A 97 14.86 10.55 -2.51
C HIS A 97 14.60 9.38 -1.56
N HIS A 98 13.63 9.51 -0.65
CA HIS A 98 13.19 8.40 0.20
C HIS A 98 12.62 7.26 -0.64
N ASP A 99 11.80 7.57 -1.64
CA ASP A 99 11.15 6.58 -2.51
C ASP A 99 12.15 5.82 -3.36
N TRP A 100 13.11 6.50 -3.99
CA TRP A 100 14.15 5.80 -4.76
C TRP A 100 15.05 4.94 -3.87
N LEU A 101 15.33 5.38 -2.63
CA LEU A 101 16.20 4.64 -1.73
C LEU A 101 15.51 3.45 -1.04
N HIS A 102 14.23 3.60 -0.70
CA HIS A 102 13.49 2.66 0.15
C HIS A 102 12.27 2.02 -0.49
N GLY A 103 11.75 2.60 -1.58
CA GLY A 103 10.56 2.14 -2.28
C GLY A 103 10.73 0.72 -2.85
N ARG A 104 11.95 0.27 -3.13
CA ARG A 104 12.32 -1.12 -3.54
C ARG A 104 11.54 -1.69 -4.75
N GLU A 105 10.71 -0.88 -5.40
CA GLU A 105 9.76 -1.25 -6.46
C GLU A 105 10.31 -0.74 -7.81
N GLY A 106 11.57 -1.04 -8.14
CA GLY A 106 12.16 -0.73 -9.45
C GLY A 106 12.84 0.63 -9.56
N PHE A 107 13.50 0.85 -10.70
CA PHE A 107 14.38 2.01 -10.90
C PHE A 107 13.80 3.07 -11.85
N LEU A 108 12.77 2.72 -12.62
CA LEU A 108 12.17 3.61 -13.61
C LEU A 108 10.65 3.65 -13.43
N HIS A 109 10.09 4.86 -13.38
CA HIS A 109 8.66 5.09 -13.17
C HIS A 109 8.05 5.87 -14.34
N ARG A 110 6.82 5.53 -14.72
CA ARG A 110 6.05 6.13 -15.82
C ARG A 110 4.66 6.54 -15.37
N HIS A 111 3.93 7.14 -16.31
CA HIS A 111 2.63 7.76 -16.09
C HIS A 111 1.70 6.89 -15.25
N GLY A 112 0.97 7.51 -14.33
CA GLY A 112 0.06 6.81 -13.44
C GLY A 112 0.69 5.88 -12.41
N GLY A 113 2.01 5.90 -12.21
CA GLY A 113 2.72 5.14 -11.19
C GLY A 113 3.25 3.77 -11.64
N TYR A 114 3.22 3.48 -12.94
CA TYR A 114 3.78 2.25 -13.51
C TYR A 114 5.29 2.24 -13.33
N TRP A 115 5.88 1.06 -13.11
CA TRP A 115 7.32 0.98 -12.85
C TRP A 115 7.97 -0.22 -13.51
N TRP A 116 9.25 -0.08 -13.82
CA TRP A 116 10.09 -1.10 -14.43
C TRP A 116 11.24 -1.47 -13.50
N ASN A 117 11.43 -2.78 -13.32
CA ASN A 117 12.45 -3.33 -12.42
C ASN A 117 13.73 -3.77 -13.13
N GLY A 118 13.84 -3.54 -14.44
CA GLY A 118 14.93 -4.08 -15.27
C GLY A 118 14.59 -5.33 -16.07
N GLU A 119 13.46 -5.98 -15.76
CA GLU A 119 13.03 -7.21 -16.43
C GLU A 119 11.61 -7.08 -16.97
N ARG A 120 10.69 -6.55 -16.17
CA ARG A 120 9.25 -6.48 -16.48
C ARG A 120 8.62 -5.21 -15.92
N TRP A 121 7.52 -4.81 -16.56
CA TRP A 121 6.68 -3.72 -16.09
C TRP A 121 5.71 -4.21 -15.03
N HIS A 122 5.47 -3.34 -14.05
CA HIS A 122 4.53 -3.55 -12.97
C HIS A 122 3.58 -2.37 -12.87
N ARG A 123 2.37 -2.69 -12.42
CA ARG A 123 1.35 -1.72 -12.09
C ARG A 123 1.74 -0.90 -10.87
N PRO A 124 1.14 0.29 -10.69
CA PRO A 124 1.26 1.06 -9.46
C PRO A 124 0.95 0.21 -8.23
N GLY A 125 1.80 0.26 -7.21
CA GLY A 125 1.59 -0.49 -5.97
C GLY A 125 0.32 -0.05 -5.24
N GLN A 126 -0.73 -0.89 -5.26
CA GLN A 126 -2.00 -0.63 -4.56
C GLN A 126 -2.30 -1.60 -3.43
N VAL A 127 -1.94 -2.88 -3.59
CA VAL A 127 -2.30 -3.95 -2.65
C VAL A 127 -1.15 -4.19 -1.68
N TRP A 128 -1.35 -3.86 -0.41
CA TRP A 128 -0.32 -4.05 0.61
C TRP A 128 -0.21 -5.51 1.04
N ASP A 129 0.99 -6.08 0.93
CA ASP A 129 1.33 -7.38 1.48
C ASP A 129 1.99 -7.23 2.86
N TRP A 130 1.22 -7.45 3.91
CA TRP A 130 1.70 -7.39 5.29
C TRP A 130 2.76 -8.43 5.63
N ALA A 131 2.84 -9.56 4.91
CA ALA A 131 3.86 -10.57 5.17
C ALA A 131 5.26 -10.12 4.68
N PHE A 132 5.31 -9.20 3.71
CA PHE A 132 6.55 -8.64 3.16
C PHE A 132 6.76 -7.15 3.46
N GLU A 133 5.76 -6.47 4.02
CA GLU A 133 5.77 -5.04 4.31
C GLU A 133 6.08 -4.17 3.08
N ARG A 134 5.45 -4.52 1.95
CA ARG A 134 5.53 -3.80 0.67
C ARG A 134 4.25 -3.99 -0.13
N ASN A 135 4.07 -3.24 -1.21
CA ASN A 135 3.00 -3.56 -2.14
C ASN A 135 3.31 -4.85 -2.90
N ASP A 136 2.26 -5.60 -3.22
CA ASP A 136 2.32 -6.72 -4.14
C ASP A 136 2.65 -6.22 -5.55
N ALA A 137 3.78 -6.66 -6.08
CA ALA A 137 4.30 -6.23 -7.38
C ALA A 137 3.56 -6.96 -8.51
N ARG A 138 2.44 -6.37 -8.94
CA ARG A 138 1.58 -6.94 -9.98
C ARG A 138 2.12 -6.61 -11.38
N PRO A 139 2.45 -7.63 -12.20
CA PRO A 139 2.96 -7.38 -13.53
C PRO A 139 1.89 -6.74 -14.43
N VAL A 140 2.35 -5.96 -15.40
CA VAL A 140 1.53 -5.51 -16.53
C VAL A 140 1.43 -6.68 -17.52
N GLU A 141 0.23 -6.94 -18.04
CA GLU A 141 0.01 -7.95 -19.08
C GLU A 141 0.35 -7.38 -20.46
N ASP A 142 1.05 -8.17 -21.27
CA ASP A 142 1.51 -7.83 -22.63
C ASP A 142 2.11 -6.41 -22.80
N PRO A 143 3.07 -5.99 -21.94
CA PRO A 143 3.64 -4.66 -22.03
C PRO A 143 4.59 -4.54 -23.23
N THR A 144 4.48 -3.43 -23.96
CA THR A 144 5.45 -3.00 -24.97
C THR A 144 6.23 -1.81 -24.43
N THR A 145 7.52 -2.00 -24.17
CA THR A 145 8.43 -0.91 -23.79
C THR A 145 8.68 -0.01 -24.99
N ILE A 146 8.42 1.29 -24.85
CA ILE A 146 8.69 2.30 -25.88
C ILE A 146 10.04 2.92 -25.58
N THR A 147 10.98 2.77 -26.51
CA THR A 147 12.35 3.29 -26.42
C THR A 147 12.49 4.59 -27.21
N ALA A 148 13.61 5.28 -27.03
CA ALA A 148 13.93 6.45 -27.84
C ALA A 148 14.09 6.08 -29.32
N ALA A 149 14.62 4.89 -29.62
CA ALA A 149 14.75 4.41 -31.01
C ALA A 149 13.39 4.26 -31.70
N ASP A 150 12.36 3.80 -30.98
CA ASP A 150 11.00 3.61 -31.54
C ASP A 150 10.33 4.94 -31.91
N LEU A 151 10.68 6.02 -31.23
CA LEU A 151 10.06 7.33 -31.41
C LEU A 151 10.81 8.23 -32.40
N LEU A 152 12.09 7.98 -32.62
CA LEU A 152 12.97 8.77 -33.48
C LEU A 152 12.96 8.21 -34.91
N ASP A 153 11.99 8.65 -35.70
CA ASP A 153 11.89 8.35 -37.13
C ASP A 153 12.54 9.45 -38.02
N SER A 154 12.64 9.20 -39.33
CA SER A 154 13.21 10.14 -40.30
C SER A 154 12.40 11.43 -40.53
N THR A 155 11.24 11.58 -39.89
CA THR A 155 10.37 12.76 -40.01
C THR A 155 10.61 13.79 -38.90
N SER A 156 11.33 13.40 -37.86
CA SER A 156 11.64 14.25 -36.71
C SER A 156 12.86 15.12 -37.00
N SER A 157 12.74 16.44 -36.81
CA SER A 157 13.83 17.40 -37.07
C SER A 157 14.07 18.28 -35.84
N PRO A 158 15.33 18.50 -35.43
CA PRO A 158 15.64 19.33 -34.27
C PRO A 158 15.34 20.82 -34.50
N GLY A 159 14.99 21.25 -35.73
CA GLY A 159 14.99 22.66 -36.15
C GLY A 159 14.11 23.61 -35.34
N THR A 160 13.06 23.14 -34.66
CA THR A 160 12.21 23.96 -33.78
C THR A 160 12.43 23.68 -32.29
N ALA A 161 13.29 22.73 -31.95
CA ALA A 161 13.52 22.32 -30.57
C ALA A 161 14.58 23.20 -29.89
N SER A 162 14.46 23.32 -28.57
CA SER A 162 15.45 24.01 -27.74
C SER A 162 15.64 23.32 -26.39
N VAL A 163 16.82 23.52 -25.82
CA VAL A 163 17.14 23.17 -24.44
C VAL A 163 16.98 24.42 -23.59
N LEU A 164 16.19 24.33 -22.53
CA LEU A 164 15.88 25.45 -21.65
C LEU A 164 16.99 25.70 -20.63
N LYS A 165 17.04 26.93 -20.12
CA LYS A 165 17.94 27.35 -19.03
C LYS A 165 17.17 27.42 -17.72
N ILE A 166 17.73 26.82 -16.68
CA ILE A 166 17.08 26.71 -15.37
C ILE A 166 16.80 28.06 -14.67
N ALA A 167 17.66 29.05 -14.88
CA ALA A 167 17.56 30.36 -14.23
C ALA A 167 16.27 31.14 -14.58
N SER A 168 15.69 30.89 -15.75
CA SER A 168 14.46 31.52 -16.22
C SER A 168 13.33 30.50 -16.41
N PHE A 169 13.47 29.30 -15.83
CA PHE A 169 12.50 28.23 -16.00
C PHE A 169 11.29 28.44 -15.08
N THR A 170 10.11 28.16 -15.64
CA THR A 170 8.86 28.05 -14.90
C THR A 170 8.19 26.76 -15.37
N ALA A 171 7.71 25.96 -14.42
CA ALA A 171 7.03 24.71 -14.75
C ALA A 171 5.72 24.99 -15.50
N SER A 172 5.49 24.26 -16.58
CA SER A 172 4.23 24.26 -17.32
C SER A 172 3.40 23.05 -16.86
N ASP A 173 2.09 23.25 -16.75
CA ASP A 173 1.14 22.15 -16.50
C ASP A 173 0.74 21.44 -17.81
N HIS A 174 1.18 21.95 -18.97
CA HIS A 174 0.91 21.37 -20.28
C HIS A 174 2.15 20.72 -20.90
N PRO A 175 2.00 19.59 -21.62
CA PRO A 175 3.06 18.97 -22.39
C PRO A 175 3.69 19.91 -23.41
N VAL A 176 4.98 19.75 -23.67
CA VAL A 176 5.71 20.52 -24.68
C VAL A 176 5.23 20.14 -26.09
N PRO A 177 4.80 21.12 -26.92
CA PRO A 177 4.45 20.85 -28.31
C PRO A 177 5.62 20.28 -29.10
N ASN A 178 5.35 19.40 -30.07
CA ASN A 178 6.38 18.78 -30.92
C ASN A 178 7.50 18.09 -30.12
N TRP A 179 7.17 17.43 -29.01
CA TRP A 179 8.13 16.81 -28.10
C TRP A 179 9.15 15.88 -28.80
N LYS A 180 8.75 15.19 -29.89
CA LYS A 180 9.66 14.38 -30.72
C LYS A 180 10.86 15.17 -31.28
N ASN A 181 10.68 16.44 -31.65
CA ASN A 181 11.78 17.30 -32.10
C ASN A 181 12.76 17.58 -30.95
N HIS A 182 12.25 17.74 -29.73
CA HIS A 182 13.08 17.91 -28.53
C HIS A 182 13.81 16.61 -28.15
N LEU A 183 13.16 15.47 -28.29
CA LEU A 183 13.80 14.16 -28.13
C LEU A 183 14.91 13.95 -29.17
N THR A 184 14.70 14.37 -30.43
CA THR A 184 15.71 14.31 -31.49
C THR A 184 16.93 15.17 -31.15
N LEU A 185 16.71 16.39 -30.65
CA LEU A 185 17.79 17.26 -30.18
C LEU A 185 18.54 16.63 -29.01
N TRP A 186 17.85 16.02 -28.04
CA TRP A 186 18.47 15.28 -26.94
C TRP A 186 19.34 14.13 -27.44
N ALA A 187 18.86 13.34 -28.42
CA ALA A 187 19.61 12.24 -28.98
C ALA A 187 20.92 12.71 -29.65
N HIS A 188 20.86 13.81 -30.42
CA HIS A 188 22.06 14.43 -31.02
C HIS A 188 23.06 14.92 -29.96
N LEU A 189 22.57 15.56 -28.88
CA LEU A 189 23.44 16.04 -27.81
C LEU A 189 24.14 14.90 -27.07
N ARG A 190 23.46 13.76 -26.88
CA ARG A 190 24.05 12.59 -26.22
C ARG A 190 25.04 11.83 -27.09
N ALA A 191 24.83 11.76 -28.41
CA ALA A 191 25.71 11.04 -29.33
C ALA A 191 27.19 11.50 -29.26
N SER A 192 27.43 12.73 -28.79
CA SER A 192 28.78 13.27 -28.61
C SER A 192 29.46 12.89 -27.28
N ARG A 193 28.77 12.18 -26.38
CA ARG A 193 29.26 11.84 -25.03
C ARG A 193 29.75 10.38 -24.96
N PRO A 194 30.85 10.10 -24.25
CA PRO A 194 31.34 8.75 -24.08
C PRO A 194 30.45 7.94 -23.12
N GLY A 195 30.33 6.62 -23.36
CA GLY A 195 29.67 5.70 -22.42
C GLY A 195 28.15 5.85 -22.32
N VAL A 196 27.51 6.51 -23.29
CA VAL A 196 26.05 6.67 -23.33
C VAL A 196 25.36 5.37 -23.73
N LEU A 197 24.19 5.12 -23.14
CA LEU A 197 23.34 4.01 -23.56
C LEU A 197 22.86 4.18 -25.01
N PRO A 198 22.76 3.07 -25.79
CA PRO A 198 22.18 3.11 -27.12
C PRO A 198 20.68 3.46 -27.03
N LEU A 199 20.12 4.02 -28.12
CA LEU A 199 18.76 4.57 -28.11
C LEU A 199 17.66 3.52 -27.88
N ASP A 200 17.92 2.26 -28.21
CA ASP A 200 17.06 1.11 -27.95
C ASP A 200 17.12 0.64 -26.48
N ALA A 201 18.11 1.09 -25.70
CA ALA A 201 18.16 0.92 -24.24
C ALA A 201 17.58 2.14 -23.50
N CYS A 202 17.32 3.26 -24.19
CA CYS A 202 16.77 4.48 -23.61
C CYS A 202 15.24 4.41 -23.53
N ILE A 203 14.70 3.83 -22.47
CA ILE A 203 13.25 3.74 -22.24
C ILE A 203 12.61 5.13 -22.12
N VAL A 204 11.58 5.39 -22.93
CA VAL A 204 10.78 6.63 -22.91
C VAL A 204 9.43 6.39 -22.26
N ASP A 205 8.72 5.31 -22.60
CA ASP A 205 7.38 5.05 -22.06
C ASP A 205 7.01 3.57 -22.11
N LEU A 206 5.78 3.27 -21.71
CA LEU A 206 5.14 1.97 -21.80
C LEU A 206 3.86 2.09 -22.63
N HIS A 207 3.60 1.10 -23.46
CA HIS A 207 2.27 0.82 -24.00
C HIS A 207 1.80 -0.55 -23.49
N ALA A 208 0.52 -0.66 -23.14
CA ALA A 208 -0.09 -1.92 -22.72
C ALA A 208 -1.60 -1.87 -23.01
N PRO A 209 -2.26 -3.02 -23.30
CA PRO A 209 -3.69 -3.05 -23.57
C PRO A 209 -4.55 -2.45 -22.45
N GLU A 210 -4.11 -2.56 -21.19
CA GLU A 210 -4.82 -1.98 -20.05
C GLU A 210 -4.84 -0.44 -20.01
N LEU A 211 -3.95 0.20 -20.78
CA LEU A 211 -3.87 1.66 -20.89
C LEU A 211 -4.74 2.23 -22.01
N ASP A 212 -5.31 1.39 -22.89
CA ASP A 212 -6.16 1.81 -24.01
C ASP A 212 -7.60 2.11 -23.60
N SER A 213 -8.04 1.58 -22.47
CA SER A 213 -9.43 1.68 -21.99
C SER A 213 -9.46 2.14 -20.53
N LEU A 214 -9.53 3.45 -20.34
CA LEU A 214 -9.55 4.06 -19.02
C LEU A 214 -10.99 4.34 -18.55
N ILE A 215 -11.22 4.22 -17.25
CA ILE A 215 -12.48 4.49 -16.57
C ILE A 215 -12.38 5.77 -15.74
N ASP A 216 -13.51 6.44 -15.53
CA ASP A 216 -13.63 7.62 -14.68
C ASP A 216 -13.87 7.25 -13.20
N LYS A 217 -14.16 8.26 -12.38
CA LYS A 217 -14.51 8.08 -10.97
C LYS A 217 -15.75 7.21 -10.75
N ALA A 218 -16.75 7.29 -11.64
CA ALA A 218 -17.95 6.48 -11.52
C ALA A 218 -17.64 4.99 -11.78
N GLY A 219 -16.79 4.71 -12.77
CA GLY A 219 -16.25 3.38 -13.01
C GLY A 219 -15.45 2.85 -11.83
N LEU A 220 -14.58 3.69 -11.23
CA LEU A 220 -13.79 3.32 -10.06
C LEU A 220 -14.67 2.95 -8.86
N ALA A 221 -15.68 3.77 -8.52
CA ALA A 221 -16.63 3.49 -7.46
C ALA A 221 -17.41 2.19 -7.71
N LYS A 222 -17.84 1.96 -8.97
CA LYS A 222 -18.54 0.73 -9.37
C LYS A 222 -17.68 -0.52 -9.16
N ILE A 223 -16.39 -0.48 -9.48
CA ILE A 223 -15.47 -1.63 -9.27
C ILE A 223 -15.24 -1.90 -7.78
N ALA A 224 -15.21 -0.84 -6.94
CA ALA A 224 -15.13 -0.98 -5.50
C ALA A 224 -16.46 -1.34 -4.81
N ALA A 225 -17.58 -1.31 -5.55
CA ALA A 225 -18.94 -1.52 -5.05
C ALA A 225 -19.32 -0.54 -3.92
N ILE A 226 -18.95 0.74 -4.08
CA ILE A 226 -19.28 1.83 -3.16
C ILE A 226 -19.96 3.00 -3.90
N SER A 227 -20.55 3.93 -3.15
CA SER A 227 -21.06 5.17 -3.75
C SER A 227 -19.90 6.04 -4.25
N THR A 228 -20.16 6.89 -5.25
CA THR A 228 -19.20 7.91 -5.67
C THR A 228 -18.88 8.91 -4.56
N ASP A 229 -19.83 9.11 -3.64
CA ASP A 229 -19.66 10.01 -2.47
C ASP A 229 -18.76 9.40 -1.39
N ASP A 230 -18.57 8.07 -1.40
CA ASP A 230 -17.70 7.34 -0.47
C ASP A 230 -16.25 7.24 -0.99
N LEU A 231 -15.98 7.74 -2.20
CA LEU A 231 -14.62 7.80 -2.73
C LEU A 231 -13.78 8.79 -1.91
N PRO A 232 -12.52 8.44 -1.56
CA PRO A 232 -11.62 9.39 -0.93
C PRO A 232 -11.46 10.67 -1.75
N ASP A 233 -11.51 11.83 -1.08
CA ASP A 233 -11.30 13.12 -1.75
C ASP A 233 -9.83 13.23 -2.21
N PRO A 234 -9.56 13.40 -3.52
CA PRO A 234 -8.20 13.57 -4.05
C PRO A 234 -7.40 14.71 -3.40
N LYS A 235 -8.07 15.72 -2.81
CA LYS A 235 -7.43 16.88 -2.18
C LYS A 235 -6.91 16.60 -0.76
N TYR A 236 -7.54 15.69 -0.04
CA TYR A 236 -7.26 15.42 1.38
C TYR A 236 -6.71 14.03 1.62
N SER A 237 -6.60 13.25 0.55
CA SER A 237 -6.06 11.91 0.59
C SER A 237 -4.56 11.98 0.93
N SER A 238 -4.24 11.65 2.18
CA SER A 238 -2.87 11.49 2.70
C SER A 238 -2.73 10.08 3.31
N GLY A 239 -1.74 9.31 2.87
CA GLY A 239 -1.49 7.94 3.31
C GLY A 239 -2.30 6.86 2.57
N ARG A 240 -2.58 5.76 3.27
CA ARG A 240 -3.14 4.51 2.71
C ARG A 240 -4.64 4.55 2.32
N ASN A 241 -5.24 5.74 2.34
CA ASN A 241 -6.63 6.01 1.93
C ASN A 241 -6.69 6.86 0.66
N GLU A 242 -5.64 6.80 -0.15
CA GLU A 242 -5.54 7.54 -1.40
C GLU A 242 -6.23 6.83 -2.56
N LEU A 243 -6.79 7.64 -3.47
CA LEU A 243 -7.10 7.17 -4.80
C LEU A 243 -5.77 6.85 -5.52
N PRO A 244 -5.73 5.82 -6.38
CA PRO A 244 -4.54 5.53 -7.17
C PRO A 244 -4.17 6.73 -8.04
N GLU A 245 -2.89 6.84 -8.42
CA GLU A 245 -2.52 7.84 -9.43
C GLU A 245 -3.24 7.49 -10.75
N PRO A 246 -3.93 8.45 -11.38
CA PRO A 246 -4.59 8.23 -12.65
C PRO A 246 -3.57 8.13 -13.78
N GLN A 247 -3.91 7.31 -14.76
CA GLN A 247 -3.12 7.15 -15.98
C GLN A 247 -3.36 8.30 -16.96
N ASP A 248 -4.49 9.03 -16.84
CA ASP A 248 -4.80 10.23 -17.61
C ASP A 248 -5.52 11.29 -16.74
N GLU A 249 -5.19 12.56 -16.96
CA GLU A 249 -5.77 13.73 -16.29
C GLU A 249 -6.20 14.83 -17.27
N THR A 250 -6.33 14.50 -18.55
CA THR A 250 -6.62 15.48 -19.60
C THR A 250 -7.95 16.19 -19.33
N GLY A 251 -7.92 17.53 -19.30
CA GLY A 251 -9.12 18.35 -19.09
C GLY A 251 -9.63 18.37 -17.64
N GLY A 252 -8.87 17.85 -16.67
CA GLY A 252 -9.26 17.76 -15.27
C GLY A 252 -10.04 16.49 -14.90
N ASP A 253 -10.31 15.63 -15.88
CA ASP A 253 -10.93 14.32 -15.67
C ASP A 253 -9.85 13.30 -15.30
N LEU A 254 -9.92 12.76 -14.08
CA LEU A 254 -9.03 11.69 -13.64
C LEU A 254 -9.53 10.35 -14.18
N ARG A 255 -8.64 9.60 -14.84
CA ARG A 255 -8.97 8.29 -15.40
C ARG A 255 -7.96 7.21 -15.05
N TRP A 256 -8.45 6.01 -14.84
CA TRP A 256 -7.66 4.86 -14.41
C TRP A 256 -7.84 3.67 -15.35
N SER A 257 -6.81 2.86 -15.51
CA SER A 257 -6.97 1.54 -16.12
C SER A 257 -7.87 0.65 -15.23
N VAL A 258 -8.64 -0.25 -15.86
CA VAL A 258 -9.49 -1.20 -15.13
C VAL A 258 -8.69 -2.04 -14.12
N PRO A 259 -7.49 -2.57 -14.45
CA PRO A 259 -6.75 -3.39 -13.50
C PRO A 259 -6.23 -2.60 -12.29
N VAL A 260 -5.75 -1.37 -12.47
CA VAL A 260 -5.36 -0.51 -11.33
C VAL A 260 -6.57 -0.20 -10.43
N ALA A 261 -7.73 0.03 -11.01
CA ALA A 261 -8.97 0.21 -10.25
C ALA A 261 -9.37 -1.05 -9.47
N GLN A 262 -9.16 -2.25 -10.04
CA GLN A 262 -9.40 -3.52 -9.36
C GLN A 262 -8.43 -3.75 -8.19
N ASP A 263 -7.15 -3.43 -8.39
CA ASP A 263 -6.11 -3.56 -7.36
C ASP A 263 -6.40 -2.60 -6.18
N TRP A 264 -6.77 -1.35 -6.47
CA TRP A 264 -7.20 -0.41 -5.44
C TRP A 264 -8.47 -0.87 -4.72
N ALA A 265 -9.49 -1.32 -5.46
CA ALA A 265 -10.73 -1.82 -4.88
C ALA A 265 -10.51 -3.06 -3.99
N GLU A 266 -9.56 -3.92 -4.36
CA GLU A 266 -9.12 -5.02 -3.52
C GLU A 266 -8.55 -4.49 -2.20
N ASN A 267 -7.59 -3.57 -2.23
CA ASN A 267 -7.02 -2.98 -1.02
C ASN A 267 -8.10 -2.29 -0.15
N TYR A 268 -9.03 -1.57 -0.77
CA TYR A 268 -10.17 -0.96 -0.08
C TYR A 268 -11.03 -2.01 0.63
N ARG A 269 -11.38 -3.12 -0.04
CA ARG A 269 -12.14 -4.23 0.58
C ARG A 269 -11.36 -4.91 1.70
N ARG A 270 -10.06 -5.13 1.53
CA ARG A 270 -9.21 -5.72 2.57
C ARG A 270 -9.17 -4.87 3.85
N LYS A 271 -9.29 -3.54 3.70
CA LYS A 271 -9.30 -2.60 4.81
C LYS A 271 -10.68 -2.46 5.47
N ASN A 272 -11.74 -2.25 4.68
CA ASN A 272 -13.06 -1.89 5.20
C ASN A 272 -14.05 -3.07 5.24
N GLY A 273 -13.79 -4.11 4.46
CA GLY A 273 -14.68 -5.25 4.30
C GLY A 273 -14.84 -6.13 5.54
N PRO A 274 -13.78 -6.43 6.33
CA PRO A 274 -13.94 -7.17 7.58
C PRO A 274 -14.91 -6.51 8.56
N GLU A 275 -14.89 -5.17 8.66
CA GLU A 275 -15.79 -4.42 9.54
C GLU A 275 -17.25 -4.53 9.08
N ALA A 276 -17.51 -4.40 7.77
CA ALA A 276 -18.84 -4.61 7.22
C ALA A 276 -19.31 -6.06 7.37
N LEU A 277 -18.45 -7.04 7.09
CA LEU A 277 -18.74 -8.47 7.15
C LEU A 277 -19.07 -8.93 8.57
N LEU A 278 -18.29 -8.46 9.55
CA LEU A 278 -18.44 -8.80 10.96
C LEU A 278 -19.20 -7.71 11.72
N SER A 279 -20.17 -7.07 11.07
CA SER A 279 -21.09 -6.13 11.70
C SER A 279 -22.41 -6.81 12.08
N SER A 280 -23.05 -6.29 13.13
CA SER A 280 -24.41 -6.65 13.52
C SER A 280 -25.14 -5.41 14.03
N THR A 281 -26.47 -5.46 14.04
CA THR A 281 -27.30 -4.35 14.52
C THR A 281 -27.59 -4.50 16.01
N THR A 282 -27.45 -3.42 16.77
CA THR A 282 -27.82 -3.34 18.19
C THR A 282 -29.34 -3.22 18.36
N VAL A 283 -29.82 -3.29 19.60
CA VAL A 283 -31.23 -2.99 19.91
C VAL A 283 -31.64 -1.54 19.60
N TYR A 284 -30.66 -0.65 19.43
CA TYR A 284 -30.83 0.76 19.13
C TYR A 284 -30.77 1.06 17.61
N ASP A 285 -30.83 0.03 16.77
CA ASP A 285 -30.77 0.13 15.31
C ASP A 285 -29.46 0.78 14.78
N THR A 286 -28.34 0.51 15.47
CA THR A 286 -27.01 0.97 15.06
C THR A 286 -26.12 -0.21 14.70
N ALA A 287 -25.39 -0.09 13.58
CA ALA A 287 -24.40 -1.07 13.17
C ALA A 287 -23.15 -0.98 14.06
N GLN A 288 -22.70 -2.12 14.57
CA GLN A 288 -21.56 -2.26 15.47
C GLN A 288 -20.83 -3.59 15.19
N PRO A 289 -19.57 -3.75 15.64
CA PRO A 289 -18.88 -5.04 15.57
C PRO A 289 -19.71 -6.17 16.19
N ALA A 290 -19.79 -7.32 15.53
CA ALA A 290 -20.62 -8.44 15.93
C ALA A 290 -20.28 -8.95 17.33
N GLY A 291 -19.00 -8.90 17.73
CA GLY A 291 -18.56 -9.25 19.08
C GLY A 291 -19.15 -8.33 20.14
N LEU A 292 -19.13 -7.00 19.91
CA LEU A 292 -19.75 -6.01 20.81
C LEU A 292 -21.27 -6.24 20.94
N VAL A 293 -21.95 -6.53 19.83
CA VAL A 293 -23.39 -6.83 19.84
C VAL A 293 -23.69 -8.14 20.59
N ALA A 294 -22.86 -9.16 20.45
CA ALA A 294 -23.00 -10.42 21.16
C ALA A 294 -22.82 -10.23 22.68
N ASP A 295 -21.81 -9.46 23.10
CA ASP A 295 -21.57 -9.11 24.49
C ASP A 295 -22.72 -8.28 25.06
N HIS A 296 -23.18 -7.26 24.34
CA HIS A 296 -24.36 -6.47 24.71
C HIS A 296 -25.59 -7.36 24.93
N ASN A 297 -25.91 -8.22 23.97
CA ASN A 297 -27.06 -9.12 24.06
C ASN A 297 -26.95 -10.12 25.21
N ARG A 298 -25.74 -10.59 25.52
CA ARG A 298 -25.48 -11.48 26.65
C ARG A 298 -25.66 -10.75 27.96
N LEU A 299 -25.02 -9.60 28.13
CA LEU A 299 -25.08 -8.79 29.36
C LEU A 299 -26.49 -8.28 29.63
N ARG A 300 -27.23 -7.90 28.58
CA ARG A 300 -28.64 -7.51 28.66
C ARG A 300 -29.49 -8.59 29.33
N ARG A 301 -29.34 -9.85 28.92
CA ARG A 301 -30.06 -10.97 29.55
C ARG A 301 -29.68 -11.13 31.02
N VAL A 302 -28.39 -11.12 31.31
CA VAL A 302 -27.87 -11.26 32.68
C VAL A 302 -28.37 -10.14 33.59
N PHE A 303 -28.33 -8.89 33.14
CA PHE A 303 -28.80 -7.75 33.93
C PHE A 303 -30.32 -7.75 34.08
N HIS A 304 -31.06 -8.09 33.03
CA HIS A 304 -32.52 -8.21 33.12
C HIS A 304 -32.93 -9.29 34.13
N GLU A 305 -32.35 -10.49 34.05
CA GLU A 305 -32.55 -11.56 35.03
C GLU A 305 -32.21 -11.05 36.44
N THR A 306 -31.06 -10.41 36.61
CA THR A 306 -30.61 -9.88 37.90
C THR A 306 -31.56 -8.84 38.51
N LEU A 307 -32.17 -7.98 37.67
CA LEU A 307 -33.08 -6.92 38.10
C LEU A 307 -34.48 -7.44 38.42
N THR A 308 -34.91 -8.50 37.72
CA THR A 308 -36.28 -9.03 37.79
C THR A 308 -36.44 -10.27 38.68
N GLU A 309 -35.36 -11.01 38.95
CA GLU A 309 -35.41 -12.20 39.78
C GLU A 309 -35.65 -11.90 41.27
N GLN A 310 -36.48 -12.73 41.90
CA GLN A 310 -36.66 -12.72 43.34
C GLN A 310 -35.47 -13.36 44.05
N ARG A 311 -34.70 -12.54 44.76
CA ARG A 311 -33.55 -13.02 45.53
C ARG A 311 -34.00 -13.68 46.83
N HIS A 312 -33.35 -14.81 47.15
CA HIS A 312 -33.45 -15.45 48.45
C HIS A 312 -32.18 -15.15 49.24
N SER A 313 -32.31 -14.37 50.32
CA SER A 313 -31.19 -14.04 51.21
C SER A 313 -31.64 -14.25 52.66
N GLY A 314 -30.94 -15.10 53.40
CA GLY A 314 -31.27 -15.40 54.80
C GLY A 314 -32.67 -16.01 55.00
N GLY A 315 -33.16 -16.83 54.05
CA GLY A 315 -34.45 -17.51 54.15
C GLY A 315 -35.69 -16.66 53.85
N LYS A 316 -35.54 -15.37 53.54
CA LYS A 316 -36.67 -14.49 53.16
C LYS A 316 -36.64 -14.16 51.66
N ARG A 317 -37.80 -14.26 51.01
CA ARG A 317 -38.03 -13.78 49.63
C ARG A 317 -37.99 -12.26 49.61
N ARG A 318 -37.09 -11.69 48.79
CA ARG A 318 -37.07 -10.26 48.50
C ARG A 318 -37.75 -9.98 47.16
N ALA A 319 -38.43 -8.84 47.08
CA ALA A 319 -39.01 -8.37 45.82
C ALA A 319 -37.90 -8.05 44.80
N PRO A 320 -38.22 -8.11 43.49
CA PRO A 320 -37.30 -7.67 42.44
C PRO A 320 -36.84 -6.22 42.62
N TYR A 321 -35.68 -5.86 42.09
CA TYR A 321 -35.19 -4.48 42.10
C TYR A 321 -36.00 -3.58 41.17
N MET A 322 -36.39 -4.12 40.01
CA MET A 322 -37.20 -3.44 39.01
C MET A 322 -38.19 -4.43 38.37
N LYS A 323 -39.17 -3.91 37.62
CA LYS A 323 -40.17 -4.72 36.92
C LYS A 323 -40.55 -4.07 35.59
N GLY A 324 -41.05 -4.90 34.67
CA GLY A 324 -41.59 -4.47 33.38
C GLY A 324 -40.57 -3.71 32.54
N ASP A 325 -41.06 -2.81 31.70
CA ASP A 325 -40.27 -2.10 30.69
C ASP A 325 -39.09 -1.31 31.30
N LEU A 326 -39.22 -0.81 32.54
CA LEU A 326 -38.14 -0.12 33.23
C LEU A 326 -36.94 -1.04 33.51
N ALA A 327 -37.19 -2.32 33.85
CA ALA A 327 -36.11 -3.28 34.06
C ALA A 327 -35.41 -3.63 32.74
N GLN A 328 -36.18 -3.71 31.65
CA GLN A 328 -35.63 -3.95 30.32
C GLN A 328 -34.76 -2.78 29.87
N SER A 329 -35.25 -1.54 29.91
CA SER A 329 -34.46 -0.37 29.52
C SER A 329 -33.21 -0.20 30.38
N ALA A 330 -33.31 -0.39 31.70
CA ALA A 330 -32.14 -0.34 32.57
C ALA A 330 -31.11 -1.44 32.25
N ALA A 331 -31.57 -2.65 31.92
CA ALA A 331 -30.69 -3.74 31.51
C ALA A 331 -30.02 -3.45 30.16
N ASP A 332 -30.74 -2.86 29.21
CA ASP A 332 -30.22 -2.48 27.89
C ASP A 332 -29.08 -1.46 28.03
N ASP A 333 -29.30 -0.40 28.81
CA ASP A 333 -28.35 0.68 29.01
C ASP A 333 -27.12 0.23 29.81
N LEU A 334 -27.32 -0.51 30.92
CA LEU A 334 -26.22 -1.07 31.71
C LEU A 334 -25.37 -2.04 30.88
N ALA A 335 -26.02 -2.86 30.05
CA ALA A 335 -25.33 -3.79 29.17
C ALA A 335 -24.50 -3.04 28.12
N TRP A 336 -25.02 -1.93 27.60
CA TRP A 336 -24.31 -1.13 26.61
C TRP A 336 -23.04 -0.52 27.20
N ASP A 337 -23.14 0.14 28.35
CA ASP A 337 -21.99 0.73 29.04
C ASP A 337 -20.92 -0.33 29.36
N ALA A 338 -21.33 -1.49 29.86
CA ALA A 338 -20.43 -2.59 30.18
C ALA A 338 -19.75 -3.17 28.92
N ALA A 339 -20.51 -3.43 27.86
CA ALA A 339 -19.96 -3.96 26.61
C ALA A 339 -19.04 -2.95 25.91
N ALA A 340 -19.41 -1.67 25.91
CA ALA A 340 -18.59 -0.58 25.39
C ALA A 340 -17.27 -0.45 26.18
N ALA A 341 -17.29 -0.60 27.50
CA ALA A 341 -16.07 -0.58 28.33
C ALA A 341 -15.13 -1.77 28.07
N LEU A 342 -15.67 -2.94 27.71
CA LEU A 342 -14.89 -4.10 27.27
C LEU A 342 -14.27 -3.89 25.88
N MET A 343 -14.94 -3.14 25.00
CA MET A 343 -14.57 -2.97 23.60
C MET A 343 -13.67 -1.75 23.35
N TYR A 344 -14.08 -0.57 23.81
CA TYR A 344 -13.47 0.73 23.49
C TYR A 344 -12.47 1.23 24.53
N GLY A 345 -12.02 0.35 25.42
CA GLY A 345 -10.96 0.67 26.35
C GLY A 345 -9.63 0.94 25.63
N SER A 346 -8.84 1.88 26.15
CA SER A 346 -7.43 2.02 25.77
C SER A 346 -6.66 0.73 26.09
N ASN A 347 -5.34 0.68 25.89
CA ASN A 347 -4.52 -0.43 26.41
C ASN A 347 -4.62 -0.61 27.96
N GLN A 348 -5.35 0.27 28.65
CA GLN A 348 -5.69 0.21 30.08
C GLN A 348 -7.20 -0.08 30.33
N GLY A 349 -7.94 -0.46 29.29
CA GLY A 349 -9.35 -0.86 29.39
C GLY A 349 -9.54 -2.20 30.10
N LEU A 350 -10.80 -2.58 30.31
CA LEU A 350 -11.14 -3.88 30.93
C LEU A 350 -10.55 -5.06 30.14
N VAL A 351 -10.52 -4.95 28.81
CA VAL A 351 -9.75 -5.86 27.95
C VAL A 351 -8.71 -5.06 27.15
N PRO A 352 -7.41 -5.32 27.35
CA PRO A 352 -6.36 -4.62 26.64
C PRO A 352 -6.15 -5.25 25.24
N HIS A 353 -6.98 -4.86 24.26
CA HIS A 353 -6.98 -5.44 22.91
C HIS A 353 -5.61 -5.43 22.21
N GLY A 354 -4.80 -4.37 22.38
CA GLY A 354 -3.44 -4.31 21.83
C GLY A 354 -2.54 -5.44 22.37
N PRO A 355 -2.31 -5.51 23.69
CA PRO A 355 -1.59 -6.63 24.31
C PRO A 355 -2.19 -8.01 24.01
N VAL A 356 -3.51 -8.15 23.94
CA VAL A 356 -4.17 -9.41 23.55
C VAL A 356 -3.77 -9.82 22.14
N ARG A 357 -3.78 -8.88 21.18
CA ARG A 357 -3.31 -9.13 19.80
C ARG A 357 -1.90 -9.69 19.79
N ASP A 358 -0.99 -9.07 20.54
CA ASP A 358 0.43 -9.49 20.55
C ASP A 358 0.58 -10.89 21.15
N VAL A 359 -0.15 -11.22 22.22
CA VAL A 359 -0.16 -12.57 22.80
C VAL A 359 -0.74 -13.59 21.82
N LEU A 360 -1.80 -13.26 21.07
CA LEU A 360 -2.36 -14.16 20.06
C LEU A 360 -1.37 -14.44 18.95
N VAL A 361 -0.65 -13.42 18.48
CA VAL A 361 0.41 -13.58 17.47
C VAL A 361 1.49 -14.52 18.00
N GLU A 362 2.02 -14.29 19.20
CA GLU A 362 3.08 -15.14 19.77
C GLU A 362 2.59 -16.55 20.10
N ALA A 363 1.33 -16.75 20.50
CA ALA A 363 0.77 -18.08 20.73
C ALA A 363 0.69 -18.92 19.44
N VAL A 364 0.28 -18.31 18.33
CA VAL A 364 0.29 -18.98 17.02
C VAL A 364 1.73 -19.30 16.60
N LEU A 365 2.66 -18.36 16.77
CA LEU A 365 4.07 -18.59 16.43
C LEU A 365 4.72 -19.67 17.29
N GLY A 366 4.38 -19.76 18.58
CA GLY A 366 4.86 -20.84 19.45
C GLY A 366 4.46 -22.20 18.93
N ARG A 367 3.20 -22.37 18.50
CA ARG A 367 2.74 -23.61 17.89
C ARG A 367 3.46 -23.93 16.58
N LEU A 368 3.64 -22.93 15.72
CA LEU A 368 4.38 -23.08 14.47
C LEU A 368 5.84 -23.47 14.71
N ALA A 369 6.46 -22.92 15.74
CA ALA A 369 7.84 -23.25 16.11
C ALA A 369 7.97 -24.72 16.55
N GLU A 370 7.03 -25.23 17.35
CA GLU A 370 6.99 -26.66 17.73
C GLU A 370 6.91 -27.58 16.50
N ASP A 371 6.11 -27.22 15.49
CA ASP A 371 6.00 -27.98 14.25
C ASP A 371 7.30 -27.91 13.45
N VAL A 372 7.94 -26.74 13.36
CA VAL A 372 9.24 -26.59 12.66
C VAL A 372 10.33 -27.42 13.35
N GLU A 373 10.41 -27.38 14.68
CA GLU A 373 11.39 -28.14 15.46
C GLU A 373 11.17 -29.66 15.30
N ARG A 374 9.91 -30.12 15.38
CA ARG A 374 9.58 -31.54 15.20
C ARG A 374 10.00 -32.05 13.82
N ASN A 375 9.58 -31.37 12.75
CA ASN A 375 9.86 -31.81 11.38
C ASN A 375 11.35 -31.66 11.02
N SER A 376 12.05 -30.66 11.58
CA SER A 376 13.52 -30.54 11.44
C SER A 376 14.24 -31.73 12.05
N SER A 377 13.73 -32.28 13.16
CA SER A 377 14.29 -33.49 13.77
C SER A 377 14.04 -34.77 12.96
N GLU A 378 13.03 -34.74 12.08
CA GLU A 378 12.64 -35.81 11.17
C GLU A 378 13.33 -35.68 9.79
N GLY A 379 14.10 -34.61 9.56
CA GLY A 379 14.88 -34.38 8.34
C GLY A 379 14.10 -33.73 7.19
N GLU A 380 12.91 -33.19 7.45
CA GLU A 380 12.12 -32.49 6.44
C GLU A 380 12.70 -31.12 6.09
N THR A 381 12.50 -30.69 4.85
CA THR A 381 12.82 -29.32 4.42
C THR A 381 11.69 -28.37 4.79
N LEU A 382 11.97 -27.07 4.98
CA LEU A 382 10.95 -26.04 5.30
C LEU A 382 9.79 -25.99 4.29
N GLU A 383 10.02 -26.41 3.04
CA GLU A 383 9.00 -26.45 1.98
C GLU A 383 8.02 -27.62 2.17
N ASP A 384 8.49 -28.71 2.77
CA ASP A 384 7.72 -29.95 2.98
C ASP A 384 7.07 -30.04 4.36
N ILE A 385 7.36 -29.10 5.27
CA ILE A 385 6.87 -29.11 6.64
C ILE A 385 5.34 -29.19 6.68
N THR A 386 4.85 -30.23 7.32
CA THR A 386 3.43 -30.36 7.63
C THR A 386 3.09 -29.60 8.90
N LEU A 387 2.34 -28.51 8.75
CA LEU A 387 1.83 -27.70 9.86
C LEU A 387 0.54 -28.31 10.44
N SER A 388 0.57 -28.60 11.74
CA SER A 388 -0.58 -29.08 12.50
C SER A 388 -1.59 -27.98 12.73
N ASP A 389 -2.87 -28.34 12.84
CA ASP A 389 -3.94 -27.40 13.14
C ASP A 389 -3.69 -26.65 14.44
N LEU A 390 -4.18 -25.41 14.49
CA LEU A 390 -4.16 -24.62 15.70
C LEU A 390 -5.07 -25.25 16.76
N SER A 391 -4.74 -25.05 18.03
CA SER A 391 -5.61 -25.51 19.10
C SER A 391 -6.98 -24.81 19.02
N ALA A 392 -8.05 -25.53 19.35
CA ALA A 392 -9.40 -24.96 19.38
C ALA A 392 -9.50 -23.71 20.28
N GLY A 393 -8.72 -23.63 21.36
CA GLY A 393 -8.64 -22.45 22.22
C GLY A 393 -8.05 -21.23 21.51
N SER A 394 -6.97 -21.43 20.73
CA SER A 394 -6.35 -20.39 19.91
C SER A 394 -7.32 -19.88 18.84
N VAL A 395 -8.00 -20.78 18.13
CA VAL A 395 -8.96 -20.41 17.08
C VAL A 395 -10.15 -19.63 17.66
N LYS A 396 -10.69 -20.06 18.81
CA LYS A 396 -11.78 -19.34 19.50
C LYS A 396 -11.37 -17.94 19.93
N LEU A 397 -10.16 -17.77 20.47
CA LEU A 397 -9.69 -16.44 20.87
C LEU A 397 -9.36 -15.54 19.66
N LEU A 398 -8.81 -16.09 18.58
CA LEU A 398 -8.64 -15.35 17.32
C LEU A 398 -10.00 -14.92 16.76
N THR A 399 -10.98 -15.82 16.73
CA THR A 399 -12.34 -15.52 16.26
C THR A 399 -13.00 -14.44 17.11
N TRP A 400 -12.90 -14.57 18.44
CA TRP A 400 -13.34 -13.55 19.38
C TRP A 400 -12.69 -12.21 19.04
N TYR A 401 -11.36 -12.15 18.91
CA TYR A 401 -10.66 -10.91 18.60
C TYR A 401 -11.13 -10.28 17.28
N LEU A 402 -11.27 -11.07 16.22
CA LEU A 402 -11.72 -10.59 14.91
C LEU A 402 -13.16 -10.06 14.94
N GLN A 403 -14.07 -10.69 15.70
CA GLN A 403 -15.44 -10.22 15.88
C GLN A 403 -15.52 -8.91 16.69
N HIS A 404 -14.57 -8.67 17.58
CA HIS A 404 -14.53 -7.44 18.38
C HIS A 404 -13.78 -6.33 17.64
N ARG A 405 -12.66 -6.65 16.99
CA ARG A 405 -11.76 -5.71 16.31
C ARG A 405 -11.66 -6.02 14.81
N PRO A 406 -12.76 -6.01 14.05
CA PRO A 406 -12.73 -6.47 12.67
C PRO A 406 -11.84 -5.59 11.77
N GLY A 407 -11.74 -4.28 12.02
CA GLY A 407 -10.81 -3.40 11.31
C GLY A 407 -9.31 -3.75 11.49
N ASP A 408 -8.96 -4.50 12.53
CA ASP A 408 -7.58 -4.93 12.81
C ASP A 408 -7.24 -6.29 12.17
N SER A 409 -8.20 -6.94 11.50
CA SER A 409 -8.06 -8.31 10.96
C SER A 409 -6.85 -8.49 10.05
N ALA A 410 -6.69 -7.62 9.05
CA ALA A 410 -5.59 -7.69 8.10
C ALA A 410 -4.23 -7.47 8.78
N ASN A 411 -4.19 -6.61 9.81
CA ASN A 411 -2.98 -6.36 10.58
C ASN A 411 -2.60 -7.53 11.48
N LEU A 412 -3.56 -8.16 12.17
CA LEU A 412 -3.34 -9.33 13.00
C LEU A 412 -2.84 -10.52 12.17
N LEU A 413 -3.58 -10.92 11.13
CA LEU A 413 -3.20 -12.07 10.31
C LEU A 413 -1.93 -11.80 9.50
N GLY A 414 -1.74 -10.56 9.04
CA GLY A 414 -0.51 -10.11 8.41
C GLY A 414 0.71 -10.21 9.34
N ALA A 415 0.58 -9.82 10.60
CA ALA A 415 1.65 -9.93 11.59
C ALA A 415 2.03 -11.39 11.88
N ILE A 416 1.06 -12.30 11.92
CA ILE A 416 1.31 -13.74 12.03
C ILE A 416 2.15 -14.22 10.84
N CYS A 417 1.74 -13.91 9.60
CA CYS A 417 2.46 -14.32 8.39
C CYS A 417 3.87 -13.71 8.31
N LEU A 418 4.00 -12.42 8.62
CA LEU A 418 5.28 -11.70 8.65
C LEU A 418 6.26 -12.35 9.63
N LYS A 419 5.84 -12.54 10.87
CA LYS A 419 6.71 -13.11 11.92
C LYS A 419 7.02 -14.57 11.66
N ALA A 420 6.07 -15.36 11.14
CA ALA A 420 6.33 -16.74 10.77
C ALA A 420 7.41 -16.82 9.66
N ARG A 421 7.31 -15.97 8.63
CA ARG A 421 8.33 -15.88 7.58
C ARG A 421 9.68 -15.45 8.13
N VAL A 422 9.73 -14.36 8.89
CA VAL A 422 10.99 -13.76 9.34
C VAL A 422 11.69 -14.58 10.43
N ARG A 423 10.93 -15.18 11.35
CA ARG A 423 11.48 -15.91 12.50
C ARG A 423 11.63 -17.41 12.27
N LEU A 424 10.74 -18.02 11.49
CA LEU A 424 10.66 -19.47 11.30
C LEU A 424 10.95 -19.91 9.85
N GLY A 425 11.10 -18.97 8.91
CA GLY A 425 11.36 -19.29 7.50
C GLY A 425 10.16 -19.87 6.75
N LEU A 426 8.97 -19.90 7.38
CA LEU A 426 7.76 -20.48 6.78
C LEU A 426 7.21 -19.59 5.66
N ALA A 427 6.77 -20.22 4.56
CA ALA A 427 6.16 -19.48 3.47
C ALA A 427 4.78 -18.94 3.89
N PRO A 428 4.43 -17.67 3.58
CA PRO A 428 3.13 -17.12 3.93
C PRO A 428 1.94 -17.97 3.45
N ALA A 429 2.04 -18.61 2.29
CA ALA A 429 1.00 -19.49 1.74
C ALA A 429 0.74 -20.74 2.61
N GLN A 430 1.79 -21.33 3.21
CA GLN A 430 1.63 -22.46 4.14
C GLN A 430 0.88 -22.01 5.40
N VAL A 431 1.26 -20.85 5.95
CA VAL A 431 0.62 -20.26 7.15
C VAL A 431 -0.84 -19.86 6.87
N GLY A 432 -1.12 -19.24 5.71
CA GLY A 432 -2.47 -18.89 5.30
C GLY A 432 -3.38 -20.12 5.12
N SER A 433 -2.84 -21.21 4.54
CA SER A 433 -3.55 -22.48 4.39
C SER A 433 -3.88 -23.12 5.75
N LEU A 434 -2.93 -23.11 6.70
CA LEU A 434 -3.15 -23.54 8.07
C LEU A 434 -4.26 -22.74 8.76
N LEU A 435 -4.19 -21.40 8.66
CA LEU A 435 -5.18 -20.50 9.27
C LEU A 435 -6.57 -20.81 8.71
N ARG A 436 -6.72 -20.89 7.38
CA ARG A 436 -8.00 -21.22 6.76
C ARG A 436 -8.55 -22.55 7.26
N ARG A 437 -7.74 -23.61 7.24
CA ARG A 437 -8.17 -24.93 7.72
C ARG A 437 -8.57 -24.91 9.21
N SER A 438 -7.77 -24.27 10.06
CA SER A 438 -8.05 -24.20 11.51
C SER A 438 -9.33 -23.41 11.82
N PHE A 439 -9.62 -22.35 11.07
CA PHE A 439 -10.85 -21.57 11.25
C PHE A 439 -12.10 -22.36 10.87
N HIS A 440 -12.08 -23.13 9.78
CA HIS A 440 -13.21 -24.02 9.43
C HIS A 440 -13.48 -25.09 10.49
N LEU A 441 -12.44 -25.55 11.20
CA LEU A 441 -12.60 -26.57 12.23
C LEU A 441 -13.20 -26.00 13.52
N ASP A 442 -12.71 -24.86 14.01
CA ASP A 442 -12.91 -24.45 15.41
C ASP A 442 -13.45 -23.03 15.64
N SER A 443 -13.68 -22.21 14.60
CA SER A 443 -14.09 -20.80 14.78
C SER A 443 -15.53 -20.63 15.27
N GLY A 444 -16.43 -21.54 14.85
CA GLY A 444 -17.87 -21.39 15.08
C GLY A 444 -18.55 -20.36 14.16
N LEU A 445 -17.82 -19.76 13.22
CA LEU A 445 -18.40 -19.01 12.09
C LEU A 445 -18.87 -19.98 11.01
N ASP A 446 -19.80 -19.55 10.15
CA ASP A 446 -20.16 -20.32 8.96
C ASP A 446 -19.06 -20.25 7.89
N ASP A 447 -18.99 -21.25 7.02
CA ASP A 447 -17.93 -21.40 6.01
C ASP A 447 -17.83 -20.19 5.07
N GLN A 448 -18.96 -19.58 4.69
CA GLN A 448 -18.99 -18.44 3.79
C GLN A 448 -18.38 -17.20 4.45
N THR A 449 -18.70 -16.96 5.72
CA THR A 449 -18.10 -15.86 6.51
C THR A 449 -16.59 -16.08 6.68
N ILE A 450 -16.16 -17.31 6.95
CA ILE A 450 -14.72 -17.64 7.10
C ILE A 450 -13.96 -17.34 5.81
N ASP A 451 -14.45 -17.84 4.67
CA ASP A 451 -13.80 -17.65 3.39
C ASP A 451 -13.74 -16.16 3.00
N ALA A 452 -14.84 -15.43 3.14
CA ALA A 452 -14.89 -14.01 2.85
C ALA A 452 -13.93 -13.20 3.74
N LEU A 453 -13.90 -13.49 5.05
CA LEU A 453 -13.02 -12.82 5.99
C LEU A 453 -11.55 -13.07 5.65
N LEU A 454 -11.17 -14.33 5.41
CA LEU A 454 -9.79 -14.69 5.14
C LEU A 454 -9.32 -14.23 3.77
N ASP A 455 -10.18 -14.22 2.75
CA ASP A 455 -9.87 -13.66 1.43
C ASP A 455 -9.57 -12.15 1.52
N MET A 456 -10.18 -11.44 2.47
CA MET A 456 -9.91 -10.02 2.74
C MET A 456 -8.71 -9.79 3.68
N ALA A 457 -8.57 -10.62 4.72
CA ALA A 457 -7.64 -10.35 5.81
C ALA A 457 -6.25 -11.00 5.62
N LEU A 458 -6.15 -12.18 4.98
CA LEU A 458 -4.85 -12.82 4.74
C LEU A 458 -4.04 -12.06 3.68
N PRO A 459 -2.74 -11.79 3.89
CA PRO A 459 -1.90 -11.13 2.88
C PRO A 459 -1.97 -11.82 1.50
N PRO A 460 -1.77 -11.11 0.37
CA PRO A 460 -1.82 -11.70 -0.96
C PRO A 460 -0.91 -12.93 -1.11
N SER A 461 0.32 -12.87 -0.59
CA SER A 461 1.24 -14.01 -0.57
C SER A 461 0.79 -15.19 0.29
N ALA A 462 -0.17 -15.00 1.20
CA ALA A 462 -0.74 -16.02 2.07
C ALA A 462 -2.05 -16.62 1.54
N SER A 463 -2.75 -15.94 0.62
CA SER A 463 -4.06 -16.37 0.12
C SER A 463 -4.00 -17.62 -0.78
N GLY A 464 -2.80 -18.07 -1.16
CA GLY A 464 -2.60 -19.10 -2.18
C GLY A 464 -2.96 -18.53 -3.55
N TYR A 465 -2.08 -18.71 -4.53
CA TYR A 465 -2.28 -18.22 -5.89
C TYR A 465 -3.50 -18.94 -6.52
N ARG A 466 -4.73 -18.45 -6.28
CA ARG A 466 -5.86 -18.72 -7.17
C ARG A 466 -5.46 -18.06 -8.48
N LYS A 467 -5.07 -18.87 -9.49
CA LYS A 467 -5.05 -18.42 -10.89
C LYS A 467 -6.37 -17.68 -11.13
N ARG A 468 -6.31 -16.36 -11.24
CA ARG A 468 -7.39 -15.54 -11.75
C ARG A 468 -7.21 -15.40 -13.25
#